data_AF-A0AAI8YCZ1-F1
#
_entry.id   AF-A0AAI8YCZ1-F1
#
_cell.length_a   1.000
_cell.length_b   1.000
_cell.length_c   1.000
_cell.angle_alpha   90.00
_cell.angle_beta   90.00
_cell.angle_gamma   90.00
#
_symmetry.space_group_name_H-M   'P 1'
#
loop_
_entity.id
_entity.type
_entity.pdbx_description
1 polymer ?
#
loop_
_entity_poly.entity_id
_entity_poly.type
_entity_poly.pdbx_seq_one_letter_code
_entity_poly.pdbx_strand_id
1 'polypeptide(L)'
;MASMTSHAYPVYTGTWTNWSRGSVLGARLTLTDDNANLLIAFFAFYITLVTSRLWAIACFVFHRSYSSPNPQDTLHHQRQVFLRTNPEPASGFLSLFELLFAWRGKARRVYRRLLPLITLAVLLAVGFAFATGYSSRVAVDHEVLLIGSGCGIVESQVGRSIEEFDSVLYPSVASEVETAANYAQQCYQPSSFATLSCDTLVQTSLNSTVDLNAPCPFDNSLCRHKDANIELDTGFLDSHEDFGINAPSSERFKYRKVVQCAPLATDGYTSKVNISDDRPYTGYHYGNSTVRDFNYTYGYSNDKVWEQYRANGIIFVESSPDSWYQATVLVNATSRAGTETVPVYIQAEAASPLGCTEQHQICNPNLSQEQGCTPLRGTLDIIDIALALYEDESAQTRLE
;
A
#
# COMPACT_ATOMS: atom_id res chain seq x y z
N MET A 1 17.94 19.40 16.85
CA MET A 1 18.07 18.50 15.67
C MET A 1 17.30 17.25 15.99
N ALA A 2 15.99 17.25 15.70
CA ALA A 2 15.19 16.04 15.74
C ALA A 2 15.60 15.21 14.52
N SER A 3 16.12 14.01 14.77
CA SER A 3 16.38 13.02 13.71
C SER A 3 15.07 12.75 13.00
N MET A 4 15.05 12.92 11.66
CA MET A 4 14.00 12.34 10.82
C MET A 4 14.08 10.82 10.99
N THR A 5 13.36 10.28 11.97
CA THR A 5 13.11 8.85 12.04
C THR A 5 12.17 8.54 10.89
N SER A 6 12.70 7.85 9.88
CA SER A 6 11.89 7.09 8.93
C SER A 6 10.77 6.42 9.75
N HIS A 7 9.52 6.74 9.44
CA HIS A 7 8.38 6.12 10.09
C HIS A 7 8.35 4.66 9.63
N ALA A 8 9.06 3.80 10.35
CA ALA A 8 9.04 2.38 10.12
C ALA A 8 7.64 1.89 10.51
N TYR A 9 6.83 1.55 9.51
CA TYR A 9 5.52 0.95 9.75
C TYR A 9 5.68 -0.32 10.60
N PRO A 10 4.84 -0.51 11.64
CA PRO A 10 4.93 -1.72 12.44
C PRO A 10 4.62 -2.94 11.57
N VAL A 11 5.55 -3.89 11.52
CA VAL A 11 5.39 -5.14 10.77
C VAL A 11 4.83 -6.23 11.67
N TYR A 12 3.79 -6.90 11.23
CA TYR A 12 3.24 -8.08 11.92
C TYR A 12 4.22 -9.25 11.82
N THR A 13 4.60 -9.79 12.99
CA THR A 13 5.42 -11.00 13.09
C THR A 13 4.56 -12.17 13.54
N GLY A 14 4.68 -13.31 12.86
CA GLY A 14 3.81 -14.45 13.04
C GLY A 14 3.17 -14.94 11.75
N THR A 15 2.18 -15.83 11.90
CA THR A 15 1.48 -16.45 10.78
C THR A 15 0.32 -15.59 10.30
N TRP A 16 0.24 -15.37 8.99
CA TRP A 16 -0.86 -14.64 8.37
C TRP A 16 -1.14 -15.21 6.98
N THR A 17 -2.26 -14.81 6.37
CA THR A 17 -2.64 -15.25 5.03
C THR A 17 -2.58 -14.07 4.08
N ASN A 18 -1.75 -14.17 3.05
CA ASN A 18 -1.78 -13.27 1.90
C ASN A 18 -2.95 -13.66 1.01
N TRP A 19 -4.06 -12.93 1.13
CA TRP A 19 -5.29 -13.24 0.42
C TRP A 19 -5.21 -13.04 -1.09
N SER A 20 -4.19 -12.33 -1.60
CA SER A 20 -3.90 -12.26 -3.04
C SER A 20 -3.52 -13.64 -3.62
N ARG A 21 -3.05 -14.57 -2.78
CA ARG A 21 -2.72 -15.96 -3.17
C ARG A 21 -3.71 -17.00 -2.65
N GLY A 22 -4.82 -16.56 -2.06
CA GLY A 22 -5.84 -17.42 -1.47
C GLY A 22 -5.39 -18.13 -0.17
N SER A 23 -6.28 -18.92 0.41
CA SER A 23 -6.09 -19.51 1.75
C SER A 23 -4.96 -20.54 1.85
N VAL A 24 -4.63 -21.23 0.75
CA VAL A 24 -3.65 -22.33 0.75
C VAL A 24 -2.26 -21.83 0.39
N LEU A 25 -2.11 -21.18 -0.76
CA LEU A 25 -0.80 -20.69 -1.23
C LEU A 25 -0.43 -19.33 -0.62
N GLY A 26 -1.37 -18.67 0.04
CA GLY A 26 -1.17 -17.43 0.77
C GLY A 26 -0.69 -17.60 2.21
N ALA A 27 -0.57 -18.82 2.74
CA ALA A 27 -0.07 -19.01 4.10
C ALA A 27 1.38 -18.51 4.23
N ARG A 28 1.59 -17.46 5.03
CA ARG A 28 2.89 -16.81 5.25
C ARG A 28 3.27 -16.83 6.73
N LEU A 29 4.57 -16.83 6.98
CA LEU A 29 5.17 -16.65 8.30
C LEU A 29 6.18 -15.51 8.18
N THR A 30 5.88 -14.37 8.80
CA THR A 30 6.82 -13.26 8.89
C THR A 30 7.68 -13.43 10.14
N LEU A 31 9.00 -13.39 9.96
CA LEU A 31 10.00 -13.46 11.03
C LEU A 31 10.93 -12.25 10.94
N THR A 32 11.61 -11.96 12.04
CA THR A 32 12.77 -11.06 12.01
C THR A 32 13.93 -11.72 11.26
N ASP A 33 14.83 -10.91 10.70
CA ASP A 33 15.97 -11.39 9.92
C ASP A 33 16.79 -12.46 10.67
N ASP A 34 17.05 -12.27 11.97
CA ASP A 34 17.79 -13.22 12.78
C ASP A 34 17.09 -14.59 12.86
N ASN A 35 15.78 -14.59 13.14
CA ASN A 35 15.00 -15.82 13.27
C ASN A 35 14.80 -16.49 11.91
N ALA A 36 14.62 -15.71 10.84
CA ALA A 36 14.53 -16.22 9.48
C ALA A 36 15.83 -16.92 9.07
N ASN A 37 16.99 -16.31 9.33
CA ASN A 37 18.30 -16.89 9.05
C ASN A 37 18.51 -18.21 9.82
N LEU A 38 18.13 -18.25 11.10
CA LEU A 38 18.17 -19.48 11.90
C LEU A 38 17.28 -20.59 11.30
N LEU A 39 16.07 -20.24 10.85
CA LEU A 39 15.13 -21.19 10.27
C LEU A 39 15.64 -21.73 8.91
N ILE A 40 16.19 -20.86 8.05
CA ILE A 40 16.78 -21.27 6.77
C ILE A 40 17.97 -22.20 7.02
N ALA A 41 18.86 -21.86 7.96
CA ALA A 41 19.99 -22.72 8.33
C ALA A 41 19.53 -24.07 8.87
N PHE A 42 18.47 -24.08 9.70
CA PHE A 42 17.85 -25.30 10.20
C PHE A 42 17.31 -26.17 9.04
N PHE A 43 16.58 -25.60 8.08
CA PHE A 43 16.07 -26.35 6.93
C PHE A 43 17.20 -26.93 6.08
N ALA A 44 18.26 -26.17 5.81
CA ALA A 44 19.43 -26.66 5.07
C ALA A 44 20.09 -27.86 5.76
N PHE A 45 20.26 -27.78 7.09
CA PHE A 45 20.79 -28.88 7.90
C PHE A 45 19.84 -30.08 7.94
N TYR A 46 18.55 -29.84 8.15
CA TYR A 46 17.52 -30.88 8.23
C TYR A 46 17.39 -31.65 6.91
N ILE A 47 17.34 -30.96 5.78
CA ILE A 47 17.32 -31.57 4.44
C ILE A 47 18.56 -32.44 4.21
N THR A 48 19.74 -31.95 4.62
CA THR A 48 21.00 -32.71 4.57
C THR A 48 20.90 -34.00 5.38
N LEU A 49 20.39 -33.92 6.61
CA LEU A 49 20.21 -35.08 7.48
C LEU A 49 19.22 -36.09 6.90
N VAL A 50 18.02 -35.66 6.49
CA VAL A 50 16.99 -36.54 5.92
C VAL A 50 17.49 -37.24 4.67
N THR A 51 18.19 -36.53 3.78
CA THR A 51 18.72 -37.09 2.54
C THR A 51 19.82 -38.12 2.81
N SER A 52 20.71 -37.86 3.78
CA SER A 52 21.73 -38.84 4.19
C SER A 52 21.13 -40.15 4.70
N ARG A 53 20.00 -40.07 5.44
CA ARG A 53 19.29 -41.24 5.95
C ARG A 53 18.51 -41.95 4.86
N LEU A 54 17.90 -41.21 3.94
CA LEU A 54 17.21 -41.78 2.78
C LEU A 54 18.17 -42.63 1.93
N TRP A 55 19.39 -42.13 1.68
CA TRP A 55 20.42 -42.88 0.99
C TRP A 55 20.84 -44.14 1.76
N ALA A 56 21.05 -44.04 3.07
CA ALA A 56 21.38 -45.19 3.92
C ALA A 56 20.31 -46.30 3.85
N ILE A 57 19.04 -45.92 3.91
CA ILE A 57 17.91 -46.84 3.77
C ILE A 57 17.91 -47.47 2.38
N ALA A 58 18.12 -46.68 1.32
CA ALA A 58 18.19 -47.21 -0.04
C ALA A 58 19.35 -48.22 -0.20
N CYS A 59 20.55 -47.89 0.27
CA CYS A 59 21.70 -48.80 0.29
C CYS A 59 21.38 -50.10 1.02
N PHE A 60 20.72 -50.03 2.18
CA PHE A 60 20.29 -51.22 2.92
C PHE A 60 19.27 -52.07 2.15
N VAL A 61 18.26 -51.44 1.55
CA VAL A 61 17.24 -52.13 0.73
C VAL A 61 17.90 -52.83 -0.46
N PHE A 62 18.83 -52.16 -1.16
CA PHE A 62 19.57 -52.79 -2.26
C PHE A 62 20.52 -53.88 -1.78
N HIS A 63 21.21 -53.69 -0.64
CA HIS A 63 22.08 -54.70 -0.05
C HIS A 63 21.29 -55.99 0.20
N ARG A 64 20.13 -55.87 0.84
CA ARG A 64 19.23 -57.00 1.14
C ARG A 64 18.66 -57.62 -0.13
N SER A 65 18.15 -56.81 -1.05
CA SER A 65 17.51 -57.28 -2.29
C SER A 65 18.48 -57.98 -3.25
N TYR A 66 19.75 -57.56 -3.24
CA TYR A 66 20.79 -58.13 -4.08
C TYR A 66 21.63 -59.20 -3.39
N SER A 67 21.36 -59.52 -2.11
CA SER A 67 22.09 -60.55 -1.38
C SER A 67 21.69 -61.93 -1.90
N SER A 68 22.66 -62.83 -2.03
CA SER A 68 22.45 -64.22 -2.45
C SER A 68 23.28 -65.14 -1.57
N PRO A 69 22.72 -66.27 -1.08
CA PRO A 69 23.48 -67.26 -0.34
C PRO A 69 24.39 -68.13 -1.23
N ASN A 70 24.13 -68.16 -2.55
CA ASN A 70 24.94 -68.93 -3.50
C ASN A 70 26.29 -68.25 -3.78
N PRO A 71 27.34 -69.00 -4.18
CA PRO A 71 28.60 -68.42 -4.65
C PRO A 71 28.38 -67.44 -5.81
N GLN A 72 28.96 -66.24 -5.71
CA GLN A 72 28.84 -65.17 -6.70
C GLN A 72 30.22 -64.68 -7.16
N ASP A 73 30.24 -63.86 -8.21
CA ASP A 73 31.48 -63.29 -8.75
C ASP A 73 32.03 -62.13 -7.89
N THR A 74 33.28 -61.75 -8.14
CA THR A 74 33.96 -60.66 -7.43
C THR A 74 33.18 -59.35 -7.49
N LEU A 75 32.55 -59.05 -8.65
CA LEU A 75 31.73 -57.86 -8.84
C LEU A 75 30.53 -57.83 -7.87
N HIS A 76 29.88 -58.98 -7.64
CA HIS A 76 28.81 -59.08 -6.65
C HIS A 76 29.31 -58.70 -5.24
N HIS A 77 30.43 -59.27 -4.81
CA HIS A 77 30.98 -59.00 -3.48
C HIS A 77 31.42 -57.55 -3.33
N GLN A 78 32.07 -56.96 -4.33
CA GLN A 78 32.43 -55.54 -4.33
C GLN A 78 31.20 -54.63 -4.24
N ARG A 79 30.13 -54.95 -4.97
CA ARG A 79 28.85 -54.22 -4.87
C ARG A 79 28.21 -54.35 -3.49
N GLN A 80 28.25 -55.54 -2.89
CA GLN A 80 27.71 -55.75 -1.54
C GLN A 80 28.52 -55.01 -0.47
N VAL A 81 29.85 -54.99 -0.60
CA VAL A 81 30.73 -54.19 0.26
C VAL A 81 30.39 -52.70 0.12
N PHE A 82 30.27 -52.19 -1.10
CA PHE A 82 29.84 -50.81 -1.34
C PHE A 82 28.52 -50.48 -0.63
N LEU A 83 27.49 -51.29 -0.83
CA LEU A 83 26.16 -51.06 -0.25
C LEU A 83 26.17 -51.15 1.29
N ARG A 84 27.04 -51.99 1.87
CA ARG A 84 27.22 -52.12 3.32
C ARG A 84 27.98 -50.93 3.92
N THR A 85 28.99 -50.44 3.22
CA THR A 85 29.80 -49.28 3.66
C THR A 85 28.98 -47.99 3.62
N ASN A 86 27.95 -47.93 2.76
CA ASN A 86 27.05 -46.78 2.64
C ASN A 86 27.81 -45.44 2.49
N PRO A 87 28.68 -45.30 1.46
CA PRO A 87 29.40 -44.06 1.23
C PRO A 87 28.41 -42.93 0.88
N GLU A 88 28.76 -41.67 1.13
CA GLU A 88 27.91 -40.53 0.75
C GLU A 88 27.54 -40.56 -0.75
N PRO A 89 26.34 -40.13 -1.20
CA PRO A 89 25.90 -40.27 -2.60
C PRO A 89 26.90 -39.80 -3.66
N ALA A 90 27.56 -38.65 -3.44
CA ALA A 90 28.52 -38.09 -4.39
C ALA A 90 29.81 -38.93 -4.49
N SER A 91 30.40 -39.31 -3.36
CA SER A 91 31.56 -40.21 -3.34
C SER A 91 31.18 -41.62 -3.82
N GLY A 92 29.98 -42.07 -3.48
CA GLY A 92 29.42 -43.34 -3.89
C GLY A 92 29.22 -43.45 -5.40
N PHE A 93 28.78 -42.36 -6.05
CA PHE A 93 28.74 -42.26 -7.51
C PHE A 93 30.13 -42.49 -8.12
N LEU A 94 31.17 -41.80 -7.63
CA LEU A 94 32.54 -41.95 -8.13
C LEU A 94 33.01 -43.40 -7.98
N SER A 95 32.83 -44.01 -6.81
CA SER A 95 33.22 -45.40 -6.58
C SER A 95 32.46 -46.39 -7.48
N LEU A 96 31.16 -46.20 -7.69
CA LEU A 96 30.37 -47.05 -8.60
C LEU A 96 30.75 -46.86 -10.06
N PHE A 97 31.11 -45.65 -10.45
CA PHE A 97 31.57 -45.32 -11.80
C PHE A 97 32.93 -45.95 -12.07
N GLU A 98 33.87 -45.88 -11.13
CA GLU A 98 35.14 -46.61 -11.19
C GLU A 98 34.92 -48.12 -11.30
N LEU A 99 34.00 -48.68 -10.51
CA LEU A 99 33.62 -50.10 -10.59
C LEU A 99 33.06 -50.46 -11.97
N LEU A 100 32.23 -49.59 -12.55
CA LEU A 100 31.66 -49.77 -13.88
C LEU A 100 32.75 -49.82 -14.95
N PHE A 101 33.72 -48.91 -14.89
CA PHE A 101 34.84 -48.85 -15.83
C PHE A 101 35.80 -50.04 -15.66
N ALA A 102 36.17 -50.38 -14.43
CA ALA A 102 37.10 -51.47 -14.14
C ALA A 102 36.61 -52.83 -14.65
N TRP A 103 35.29 -53.06 -14.60
CA TRP A 103 34.64 -54.31 -15.01
C TRP A 103 34.02 -54.27 -16.42
N ARG A 104 34.13 -53.14 -17.13
CA ARG A 104 33.64 -53.00 -18.51
C ARG A 104 34.30 -54.04 -19.41
N GLY A 105 33.51 -54.94 -19.98
CA GLY A 105 33.99 -56.03 -20.84
C GLY A 105 34.59 -57.24 -20.10
N LYS A 106 34.72 -57.20 -18.77
CA LYS A 106 35.29 -58.31 -17.96
C LYS A 106 34.23 -59.15 -17.24
N ALA A 107 33.14 -58.54 -16.80
CA ALA A 107 32.04 -59.23 -16.11
C ALA A 107 30.75 -59.27 -16.95
N ARG A 108 29.86 -60.21 -16.63
CA ARG A 108 28.56 -60.36 -17.32
C ARG A 108 27.53 -59.37 -16.76
N ARG A 109 26.77 -58.73 -17.65
CA ARG A 109 25.62 -57.85 -17.31
C ARG A 109 26.00 -56.71 -16.35
N VAL A 110 27.20 -56.17 -16.47
CA VAL A 110 27.76 -55.10 -15.62
C VAL A 110 26.82 -53.89 -15.53
N TYR A 111 26.37 -53.39 -16.69
CA TYR A 111 25.45 -52.26 -16.75
C TYR A 111 24.16 -52.54 -15.96
N ARG A 112 23.48 -53.68 -16.14
CA ARG A 112 22.27 -54.01 -15.37
C ARG A 112 22.50 -54.11 -13.86
N ARG A 113 23.73 -54.41 -13.41
CA ARG A 113 24.05 -54.59 -11.99
C ARG A 113 24.43 -53.29 -11.27
N LEU A 114 24.98 -52.31 -12.00
CA LEU A 114 25.52 -51.07 -11.44
C LEU A 114 24.75 -49.82 -11.84
N LEU A 115 24.19 -49.75 -13.06
CA LEU A 115 23.46 -48.55 -13.53
C LEU A 115 22.35 -48.12 -12.56
N PRO A 116 21.49 -49.02 -12.03
CA PRO A 116 20.42 -48.60 -11.11
C PRO A 116 20.93 -47.90 -9.85
N LEU A 117 22.09 -48.31 -9.34
CA LEU A 117 22.72 -47.69 -8.17
C LEU A 117 23.38 -46.36 -8.54
N ILE A 118 24.02 -46.29 -9.71
CA ILE A 118 24.61 -45.06 -10.24
C ILE A 118 23.51 -44.01 -10.48
N THR A 119 22.42 -44.39 -11.14
CA THR A 119 21.30 -43.49 -11.41
C THR A 119 20.69 -42.98 -10.11
N LEU A 120 20.52 -43.85 -9.11
CA LEU A 120 20.01 -43.44 -7.81
C LEU A 120 20.96 -42.50 -7.07
N ALA A 121 22.27 -42.80 -7.07
CA ALA A 121 23.28 -41.95 -6.45
C ALA A 121 23.30 -40.56 -7.08
N VAL A 122 23.23 -40.48 -8.42
CA VAL A 122 23.15 -39.20 -9.15
C VAL A 122 21.86 -38.47 -8.83
N LEU A 123 20.70 -39.14 -8.90
CA LEU A 123 19.40 -38.52 -8.62
C LEU A 123 19.34 -37.95 -7.20
N LEU A 124 19.85 -38.68 -6.21
CA LEU A 124 19.88 -38.22 -4.82
C LEU A 124 20.94 -37.15 -4.57
N ALA A 125 22.11 -37.23 -5.20
CA ALA A 125 23.14 -36.18 -5.08
C ALA A 125 22.70 -34.87 -5.71
N VAL A 126 22.09 -34.93 -6.90
CA VAL A 126 21.51 -33.77 -7.58
C VAL A 126 20.33 -33.24 -6.76
N GLY A 127 19.41 -34.12 -6.36
CA GLY A 127 18.26 -33.75 -5.54
C GLY A 127 18.65 -33.09 -4.21
N PHE A 128 19.69 -33.61 -3.54
CA PHE A 128 20.29 -32.99 -2.37
C PHE A 128 20.75 -31.57 -2.69
N ALA A 129 21.60 -31.42 -3.72
CA ALA A 129 22.21 -30.13 -4.04
C ALA A 129 21.15 -29.07 -4.35
N PHE A 130 20.11 -29.46 -5.09
CA PHE A 130 18.96 -28.59 -5.35
C PHE A 130 18.17 -28.28 -4.08
N ALA A 131 17.78 -29.27 -3.28
CA ALA A 131 16.97 -29.06 -2.08
C ALA A 131 17.69 -28.19 -1.04
N THR A 132 18.97 -28.43 -0.80
CA THR A 132 19.79 -27.63 0.13
C THR A 132 20.03 -26.23 -0.42
N GLY A 133 20.38 -26.08 -1.70
CA GLY A 133 20.60 -24.77 -2.31
C GLY A 133 19.36 -23.90 -2.42
N TYR A 134 18.19 -24.50 -2.66
CA TYR A 134 16.90 -23.80 -2.71
C TYR A 134 16.22 -23.64 -1.35
N SER A 135 16.82 -24.12 -0.25
CA SER A 135 16.24 -23.92 1.09
C SER A 135 16.06 -22.45 1.46
N SER A 136 16.94 -21.56 0.95
CA SER A 136 16.82 -20.11 1.13
C SER A 136 15.61 -19.52 0.42
N ARG A 137 15.13 -20.16 -0.66
CA ARG A 137 13.91 -19.76 -1.37
C ARG A 137 12.64 -20.06 -0.57
N VAL A 138 12.73 -20.66 0.62
CA VAL A 138 11.59 -20.76 1.54
C VAL A 138 11.25 -19.38 2.12
N ALA A 139 12.23 -18.47 2.24
CA ALA A 139 11.97 -17.05 2.43
C ALA A 139 11.59 -16.43 1.07
N VAL A 140 10.30 -16.43 0.78
CA VAL A 140 9.73 -15.83 -0.44
C VAL A 140 9.09 -14.49 -0.09
N ASP A 141 9.32 -13.51 -0.97
CA ASP A 141 8.74 -12.15 -1.00
C ASP A 141 9.25 -11.15 0.05
N HIS A 142 9.27 -9.88 -0.39
CA HIS A 142 9.47 -8.71 0.47
C HIS A 142 8.12 -8.16 0.99
N GLU A 143 7.02 -8.85 0.69
CA GLU A 143 5.68 -8.47 1.15
C GLU A 143 5.52 -8.89 2.61
N VAL A 144 5.21 -7.91 3.45
CA VAL A 144 4.94 -8.11 4.86
C VAL A 144 3.58 -7.52 5.21
N LEU A 145 2.89 -8.13 6.17
CA LEU A 145 1.66 -7.57 6.70
C LEU A 145 2.02 -6.43 7.66
N LEU A 146 1.51 -5.23 7.36
CA LEU A 146 1.61 -4.09 8.27
C LEU A 146 0.49 -4.16 9.31
N ILE A 147 0.77 -3.71 10.54
CA ILE A 147 -0.22 -3.60 11.60
C ILE A 147 -0.29 -2.15 12.09
N GLY A 148 -1.50 -1.59 12.07
CA GLY A 148 -1.78 -0.29 12.66
C GLY A 148 -2.25 -0.45 14.09
N SER A 149 -1.76 0.40 15.00
CA SER A 149 -2.31 0.55 16.34
C SER A 149 -3.12 1.85 16.41
N GLY A 150 -4.41 1.75 16.75
CA GLY A 150 -5.29 2.92 16.86
C GLY A 150 -5.75 3.49 15.52
N CYS A 151 -6.01 2.62 14.53
CA CYS A 151 -6.69 3.03 13.30
C CYS A 151 -8.11 3.48 13.63
N GLY A 152 -8.55 4.58 13.05
CA GLY A 152 -9.90 5.09 13.22
C GLY A 152 -10.02 6.56 12.81
N ILE A 153 -11.25 7.04 12.71
CA ILE A 153 -11.51 8.46 12.43
C ILE A 153 -11.27 9.25 13.72
N VAL A 154 -10.35 10.22 13.67
CA VAL A 154 -10.16 11.15 14.78
C VAL A 154 -11.35 12.11 14.80
N GLU A 155 -12.35 11.79 15.62
CA GLU A 155 -13.53 12.65 15.79
C GLU A 155 -13.10 14.00 16.38
N SER A 156 -13.29 15.07 15.63
CA SER A 156 -12.80 16.41 15.96
C SER A 156 -13.73 17.20 16.89
N GLN A 157 -14.94 16.69 17.16
CA GLN A 157 -16.06 17.50 17.69
C GLN A 157 -16.48 17.17 19.14
N VAL A 158 -15.95 16.13 19.79
CA VAL A 158 -16.45 15.73 21.12
C VAL A 158 -15.48 16.12 22.24
N GLY A 159 -15.81 17.23 22.93
CA GLY A 159 -15.38 17.49 24.32
C GLY A 159 -13.94 17.96 24.57
N ARG A 160 -13.14 18.27 23.54
CA ARG A 160 -11.74 18.68 23.73
C ARG A 160 -11.59 20.18 24.07
N SER A 161 -10.66 20.50 24.97
CA SER A 161 -10.30 21.89 25.26
C SER A 161 -9.55 22.50 24.07
N ILE A 162 -9.55 23.84 23.95
CA ILE A 162 -8.78 24.56 22.92
C ILE A 162 -7.29 24.16 22.96
N GLU A 163 -6.77 23.87 24.16
CA GLU A 163 -5.38 23.46 24.38
C GLU A 163 -5.08 22.07 23.80
N GLU A 164 -5.99 21.10 23.87
CA GLU A 164 -5.81 19.78 23.24
C GLU A 164 -5.85 19.87 21.71
N PHE A 165 -6.69 20.75 21.17
CA PHE A 165 -6.75 21.00 19.73
C PHE A 165 -5.41 21.57 19.21
N ASP A 166 -4.85 22.54 19.92
CA ASP A 166 -3.58 23.20 19.60
C ASP A 166 -2.35 22.31 19.84
N SER A 167 -2.35 21.49 20.89
CA SER A 167 -1.18 20.69 21.27
C SER A 167 -1.13 19.28 20.68
N VAL A 168 -2.26 18.71 20.25
CA VAL A 168 -2.33 17.32 19.76
C VAL A 168 -2.82 17.24 18.33
N LEU A 169 -3.99 17.82 18.02
CA LEU A 169 -4.60 17.64 16.71
C LEU A 169 -3.86 18.39 15.60
N TYR A 170 -3.56 19.67 15.79
CA TYR A 170 -2.85 20.47 14.78
C TYR A 170 -1.49 19.87 14.41
N PRO A 171 -0.62 19.48 15.37
CA PRO A 171 0.64 18.80 15.03
C PRO A 171 0.44 17.49 14.27
N SER A 172 -0.57 16.67 14.64
CA SER A 172 -0.87 15.41 13.95
C SER A 172 -1.26 15.65 12.50
N VAL A 173 -2.22 16.54 12.26
CA VAL A 173 -2.68 16.90 10.91
C VAL A 173 -1.53 17.52 10.10
N ALA A 174 -0.71 18.38 10.71
CA ALA A 174 0.45 18.95 10.05
C ALA A 174 1.46 17.86 9.62
N SER A 175 1.72 16.88 10.48
CA SER A 175 2.59 15.73 10.17
C SER A 175 2.04 14.86 9.04
N GLU A 176 0.74 14.62 9.01
CA GLU A 176 0.07 13.88 7.93
C GLU A 176 0.16 14.63 6.61
N VAL A 177 -0.12 15.93 6.61
CA VAL A 177 -0.01 16.79 5.42
C VAL A 177 1.43 16.85 4.92
N GLU A 178 2.42 16.97 5.81
CA GLU A 178 3.85 16.94 5.44
C GLU A 178 4.21 15.60 4.79
N THR A 179 3.76 14.48 5.37
CA THR A 179 4.00 13.13 4.84
C THR A 179 3.38 12.96 3.45
N ALA A 180 2.11 13.37 3.29
CA ALA A 180 1.41 13.30 2.01
C ALA A 180 2.04 14.21 0.94
N ALA A 181 2.45 15.42 1.30
CA ALA A 181 3.11 16.35 0.40
C ALA A 181 4.48 15.81 -0.06
N ASN A 182 5.27 15.24 0.85
CA ASN A 182 6.53 14.59 0.54
C ASN A 182 6.33 13.39 -0.41
N TYR A 183 5.30 12.57 -0.16
CA TYR A 183 4.96 11.45 -1.06
C TYR A 183 4.59 11.95 -2.45
N ALA A 184 3.70 12.93 -2.57
CA ALA A 184 3.28 13.47 -3.86
C ALA A 184 4.45 14.08 -4.65
N GLN A 185 5.32 14.84 -3.99
CA GLN A 185 6.50 15.43 -4.64
C GLN A 185 7.49 14.35 -5.13
N GLN A 186 7.67 13.27 -4.36
CA GLN A 186 8.60 12.22 -4.71
C GLN A 186 8.03 11.24 -5.74
N CYS A 187 6.75 10.89 -5.65
CA CYS A 187 6.19 9.76 -6.38
C CYS A 187 5.29 10.14 -7.57
N TYR A 188 4.75 11.37 -7.63
CA TYR A 188 3.90 11.81 -8.76
C TYR A 188 4.65 12.57 -9.85
N GLN A 189 5.92 12.93 -9.63
CA GLN A 189 6.71 13.61 -10.64
C GLN A 189 7.32 12.62 -11.65
N PRO A 190 7.22 12.88 -12.96
CA PRO A 190 7.65 11.95 -14.02
C PRO A 190 9.17 11.73 -14.08
N SER A 191 9.95 12.53 -13.37
CA SER A 191 11.42 12.53 -13.38
C SER A 191 12.07 12.19 -12.04
N SER A 192 11.28 11.75 -11.05
CA SER A 192 11.83 11.25 -9.81
C SER A 192 12.46 9.89 -10.05
N PHE A 193 13.75 9.74 -9.79
CA PHE A 193 14.32 8.41 -9.54
C PHE A 193 13.52 7.83 -8.37
N ALA A 194 12.72 6.79 -8.64
CA ALA A 194 11.89 6.14 -7.63
C ALA A 194 12.76 5.85 -6.40
N THR A 195 12.59 6.67 -5.35
CA THR A 195 13.18 6.41 -4.05
C THR A 195 12.45 5.22 -3.46
N LEU A 196 13.11 4.48 -2.55
CA LEU A 196 12.59 3.28 -1.87
C LEU A 196 11.22 3.46 -1.18
N SER A 197 10.67 4.68 -1.13
CA SER A 197 9.46 5.02 -0.40
C SER A 197 8.18 4.99 -1.26
N CYS A 198 8.26 4.99 -2.59
CA CYS A 198 7.06 5.00 -3.43
C CYS A 198 6.30 3.67 -3.45
N ASP A 199 6.99 2.58 -3.11
CA ASP A 199 6.45 1.21 -3.04
C ASP A 199 5.76 0.90 -1.69
N THR A 200 5.56 1.92 -0.84
CA THR A 200 4.89 1.76 0.45
C THR A 200 3.39 1.46 0.27
N LEU A 201 2.76 2.08 -0.73
CA LEU A 201 1.35 1.89 -1.06
C LEU A 201 1.24 0.87 -2.20
N VAL A 202 0.14 0.10 -2.21
CA VAL A 202 -0.11 -0.92 -3.25
C VAL A 202 -0.24 -0.30 -4.64
N GLN A 203 -0.90 0.86 -4.71
CA GLN A 203 -0.96 1.69 -5.91
C GLN A 203 -0.23 2.99 -5.63
N THR A 204 0.64 3.41 -6.57
CA THR A 204 1.29 4.71 -6.46
C THR A 204 0.27 5.83 -6.57
N SER A 205 -0.62 5.76 -7.55
CA SER A 205 -1.72 6.71 -7.75
C SER A 205 -3.05 5.99 -7.99
N LEU A 206 -4.12 6.49 -7.37
CA LEU A 206 -5.47 6.00 -7.60
C LEU A 206 -6.07 6.64 -8.85
N ASN A 207 -6.79 5.83 -9.64
CA ASN A 207 -7.49 6.33 -10.82
C ASN A 207 -8.65 7.25 -10.42
N SER A 208 -8.85 8.32 -11.19
CA SER A 208 -10.01 9.19 -11.09
C SER A 208 -10.30 9.84 -12.43
N THR A 209 -11.57 10.12 -12.68
CA THR A 209 -12.04 10.92 -13.81
C THR A 209 -12.30 12.34 -13.35
N VAL A 210 -11.85 13.30 -14.14
CA VAL A 210 -12.02 14.73 -13.89
C VAL A 210 -12.86 15.32 -15.01
N ASP A 211 -14.02 15.86 -14.68
CA ASP A 211 -14.82 16.69 -15.57
C ASP A 211 -14.68 18.16 -15.16
N LEU A 212 -14.32 19.03 -16.11
CA LEU A 212 -14.17 20.47 -15.90
C LEU A 212 -15.38 21.28 -16.40
N ASN A 213 -16.38 20.60 -16.99
CA ASN A 213 -17.61 21.20 -17.47
C ASN A 213 -18.83 20.72 -16.69
N ALA A 214 -18.63 20.41 -15.40
CA ALA A 214 -19.69 19.91 -14.55
C ALA A 214 -20.73 21.01 -14.27
N PRO A 215 -22.02 20.65 -14.07
CA PRO A 215 -23.03 21.60 -13.68
C PRO A 215 -22.75 22.18 -12.28
N CYS A 216 -23.45 23.26 -11.90
CA CYS A 216 -23.44 23.73 -10.52
C CYS A 216 -24.07 22.68 -9.59
N PRO A 217 -23.38 22.22 -8.53
CA PRO A 217 -23.94 21.23 -7.58
C PRO A 217 -24.97 21.81 -6.62
N PHE A 218 -25.16 23.14 -6.65
CA PHE A 218 -26.10 23.87 -5.81
C PHE A 218 -27.21 24.50 -6.66
N ASP A 219 -28.01 25.37 -6.04
CA ASP A 219 -28.87 26.26 -6.83
C ASP A 219 -28.02 27.10 -7.78
N ASN A 220 -28.46 27.22 -9.03
CA ASN A 220 -27.73 27.91 -10.09
C ASN A 220 -27.39 29.38 -9.75
N SER A 221 -28.11 30.01 -8.83
CA SER A 221 -27.83 31.37 -8.38
C SER A 221 -26.64 31.48 -7.41
N LEU A 222 -26.21 30.35 -6.83
CA LEU A 222 -25.13 30.30 -5.84
C LEU A 222 -23.75 30.15 -6.48
N CYS A 223 -23.66 29.49 -7.64
CA CYS A 223 -22.41 29.32 -8.38
C CYS A 223 -22.15 30.51 -9.32
N ARG A 224 -20.88 30.80 -9.62
CA ARG A 224 -20.50 31.77 -10.66
C ARG A 224 -20.83 31.28 -12.06
N HIS A 225 -20.67 29.97 -12.29
CA HIS A 225 -20.87 29.33 -13.58
C HIS A 225 -21.90 28.21 -13.48
N LYS A 226 -22.68 28.04 -14.54
CA LYS A 226 -23.69 26.98 -14.61
C LYS A 226 -23.10 25.63 -14.96
N ASP A 227 -22.05 25.62 -15.78
CA ASP A 227 -21.52 24.45 -16.50
C ASP A 227 -19.99 24.49 -16.67
N ALA A 228 -19.28 25.28 -15.86
CA ALA A 228 -17.81 25.35 -15.83
C ALA A 228 -17.28 25.10 -14.42
N ASN A 229 -17.70 23.96 -13.85
CA ASN A 229 -17.35 23.52 -12.51
C ASN A 229 -16.62 22.18 -12.58
N ILE A 230 -16.05 21.73 -11.46
CA ILE A 230 -15.27 20.48 -11.42
C ILE A 230 -16.06 19.35 -10.78
N GLU A 231 -16.03 18.19 -11.41
CA GLU A 231 -16.44 16.91 -10.82
C GLU A 231 -15.25 15.95 -10.84
N LEU A 232 -15.01 15.32 -9.70
CA LEU A 232 -13.98 14.31 -9.49
C LEU A 232 -14.69 13.03 -9.08
N ASP A 233 -14.55 11.97 -9.87
CA ASP A 233 -15.13 10.66 -9.58
C ASP A 233 -14.02 9.61 -9.60
N THR A 234 -13.84 8.91 -8.49
CA THR A 234 -12.82 7.84 -8.40
C THR A 234 -13.21 6.58 -9.20
N GLY A 235 -14.48 6.45 -9.59
CA GLY A 235 -15.03 5.15 -9.93
C GLY A 235 -14.98 4.19 -8.73
N PHE A 236 -15.15 2.89 -8.98
CA PHE A 236 -15.07 1.87 -7.94
C PHE A 236 -13.63 1.40 -7.70
N LEU A 237 -13.09 1.75 -6.54
CA LEU A 237 -11.80 1.30 -6.00
C LEU A 237 -12.01 0.07 -5.11
N ASP A 238 -11.19 -0.96 -5.24
CA ASP A 238 -11.24 -2.19 -4.45
C ASP A 238 -10.42 -2.08 -3.16
N SER A 239 -11.01 -2.47 -2.04
CA SER A 239 -10.35 -2.38 -0.72
C SER A 239 -9.03 -3.16 -0.67
N HIS A 240 -8.93 -4.27 -1.38
CA HIS A 240 -7.74 -5.12 -1.37
C HIS A 240 -6.72 -4.68 -2.43
N GLU A 241 -7.17 -4.44 -3.66
CA GLU A 241 -6.26 -4.16 -4.79
C GLU A 241 -5.79 -2.70 -4.87
N ASP A 242 -6.61 -1.75 -4.43
CA ASP A 242 -6.31 -0.31 -4.50
C ASP A 242 -5.82 0.24 -3.16
N PHE A 243 -6.39 -0.22 -2.03
CA PHE A 243 -6.00 0.25 -0.69
C PHE A 243 -5.06 -0.69 0.06
N GLY A 244 -4.86 -1.93 -0.42
CA GLY A 244 -3.98 -2.90 0.22
C GLY A 244 -4.51 -3.53 1.51
N ILE A 245 -5.83 -3.45 1.75
CA ILE A 245 -6.45 -4.08 2.91
C ILE A 245 -6.50 -5.59 2.67
N ASN A 246 -5.57 -6.32 3.29
CA ASN A 246 -5.44 -7.76 3.13
C ASN A 246 -6.62 -8.52 3.76
N ALA A 247 -7.62 -8.85 2.95
CA ALA A 247 -8.86 -9.51 3.36
C ALA A 247 -9.32 -10.60 2.37
N PRO A 248 -10.01 -11.67 2.86
CA PRO A 248 -10.66 -12.65 1.98
C PRO A 248 -11.79 -12.00 1.18
N SER A 249 -12.20 -12.60 0.06
CA SER A 249 -13.18 -12.02 -0.85
C SER A 249 -14.51 -11.65 -0.19
N SER A 250 -14.96 -12.41 0.80
CA SER A 250 -16.20 -12.15 1.57
C SER A 250 -16.16 -10.87 2.40
N GLU A 251 -14.97 -10.41 2.78
CA GLU A 251 -14.74 -9.26 3.66
C GLU A 251 -14.19 -8.05 2.89
N ARG A 252 -14.17 -8.11 1.55
CA ARG A 252 -13.76 -6.99 0.69
C ARG A 252 -14.94 -6.08 0.39
N PHE A 253 -14.64 -4.82 0.10
CA PHE A 253 -15.60 -3.84 -0.38
C PHE A 253 -15.03 -3.04 -1.55
N LYS A 254 -15.92 -2.42 -2.34
CA LYS A 254 -15.54 -1.39 -3.30
C LYS A 254 -16.03 -0.04 -2.82
N TYR A 255 -15.22 0.98 -3.02
CA TYR A 255 -15.47 2.34 -2.59
C TYR A 255 -15.43 3.29 -3.79
N ARG A 256 -16.38 4.23 -3.83
CA ARG A 256 -16.43 5.31 -4.81
C ARG A 256 -16.66 6.62 -4.08
N LYS A 257 -15.87 7.63 -4.43
CA LYS A 257 -16.02 9.01 -3.98
C LYS A 257 -16.28 9.90 -5.18
N VAL A 258 -17.33 10.70 -5.08
CA VAL A 258 -17.68 11.74 -6.05
C VAL A 258 -17.64 13.08 -5.33
N VAL A 259 -16.80 13.99 -5.82
CA VAL A 259 -16.68 15.36 -5.33
C VAL A 259 -17.00 16.31 -6.45
N GLN A 260 -17.99 17.16 -6.26
CA GLN A 260 -18.34 18.20 -7.21
C GLN A 260 -18.18 19.56 -6.54
N CYS A 261 -17.37 20.44 -7.12
CA CYS A 261 -17.04 21.74 -6.55
C CYS A 261 -17.28 22.87 -7.55
N ALA A 262 -17.72 24.01 -7.06
CA ALA A 262 -17.98 25.20 -7.86
C ALA A 262 -17.51 26.47 -7.14
N PRO A 263 -16.95 27.46 -7.88
CA PRO A 263 -16.75 28.81 -7.36
C PRO A 263 -18.09 29.47 -7.07
N LEU A 264 -18.22 30.05 -5.88
CA LEU A 264 -19.47 30.66 -5.43
C LEU A 264 -19.56 32.15 -5.80
N ALA A 265 -20.77 32.59 -6.11
CA ALA A 265 -21.10 33.99 -6.34
C ALA A 265 -21.09 34.74 -4.99
N THR A 266 -20.31 35.81 -4.91
CA THR A 266 -20.09 36.60 -3.68
C THR A 266 -21.01 37.82 -3.59
N ASP A 267 -21.53 38.28 -4.73
CA ASP A 267 -22.46 39.40 -4.83
C ASP A 267 -23.75 39.10 -4.06
N GLY A 268 -24.07 39.95 -3.09
CA GLY A 268 -25.23 39.76 -2.21
C GLY A 268 -25.02 38.75 -1.08
N TYR A 269 -23.88 38.06 -1.03
CA TYR A 269 -23.54 37.07 0.00
C TYR A 269 -22.40 37.52 0.93
N THR A 270 -22.00 38.79 0.88
CA THR A 270 -20.88 39.33 1.67
C THR A 270 -21.31 40.49 2.57
N SER A 271 -20.62 40.62 3.71
CA SER A 271 -20.76 41.74 4.64
C SER A 271 -19.43 42.10 5.27
N LYS A 272 -19.27 43.33 5.73
CA LYS A 272 -18.10 43.72 6.54
C LYS A 272 -18.35 43.32 7.99
N VAL A 273 -17.42 42.56 8.55
CA VAL A 273 -17.47 42.08 9.94
C VAL A 273 -16.28 42.68 10.69
N ASN A 274 -16.53 43.19 11.89
CA ASN A 274 -15.49 43.65 12.80
C ASN A 274 -15.32 42.59 13.89
N ILE A 275 -14.33 41.70 13.73
CA ILE A 275 -14.01 40.65 14.72
C ILE A 275 -13.01 41.18 15.76
N SER A 276 -12.13 42.11 15.37
CA SER A 276 -11.21 42.82 16.25
C SER A 276 -11.19 44.31 15.91
N ASP A 277 -10.86 45.16 16.90
CA ASP A 277 -10.83 46.62 16.74
C ASP A 277 -9.82 47.11 15.68
N ASP A 278 -8.82 46.28 15.36
CA ASP A 278 -7.70 46.66 14.49
C ASP A 278 -7.79 46.15 13.04
N ARG A 279 -8.72 45.22 12.71
CA ARG A 279 -8.70 44.54 11.39
C ARG A 279 -10.09 44.38 10.75
N PRO A 280 -10.27 44.85 9.50
CA PRO A 280 -11.51 44.62 8.77
C PRO A 280 -11.60 43.18 8.26
N TYR A 281 -12.73 42.50 8.50
CA TYR A 281 -13.03 41.18 7.94
C TYR A 281 -14.19 41.24 6.93
N THR A 282 -14.19 40.31 5.99
CA THR A 282 -15.32 40.02 5.11
C THR A 282 -15.98 38.73 5.56
N GLY A 283 -17.24 38.82 5.96
CA GLY A 283 -18.09 37.67 6.30
C GLY A 283 -18.89 37.22 5.08
N TYR A 284 -18.85 35.93 4.78
CA TYR A 284 -19.58 35.25 3.71
C TYR A 284 -20.81 34.51 4.26
N HIS A 285 -21.95 34.58 3.56
CA HIS A 285 -23.27 34.18 4.04
C HIS A 285 -23.93 33.09 3.19
N TYR A 286 -23.35 31.90 3.16
CA TYR A 286 -23.87 30.74 2.42
C TYR A 286 -24.63 29.71 3.30
N GLY A 287 -24.89 30.04 4.56
CA GLY A 287 -25.53 29.16 5.53
C GLY A 287 -25.15 29.49 6.98
N ASN A 288 -25.75 28.79 7.94
CA ASN A 288 -25.47 29.01 9.36
C ASN A 288 -24.12 28.39 9.76
N SER A 289 -23.35 29.05 10.61
CA SER A 289 -22.12 28.46 11.15
C SER A 289 -22.46 27.40 12.20
N THR A 290 -21.86 26.22 12.10
CA THR A 290 -22.04 25.13 13.06
C THR A 290 -20.96 25.10 14.14
N VAL A 291 -19.89 25.87 13.97
CA VAL A 291 -18.67 25.80 14.82
C VAL A 291 -18.58 26.96 15.81
N ARG A 292 -19.16 28.12 15.48
CA ARG A 292 -19.18 29.32 16.34
C ARG A 292 -20.49 30.07 16.16
N ASP A 293 -20.94 30.79 17.20
CA ASP A 293 -22.13 31.67 17.16
C ASP A 293 -21.88 32.96 16.34
N PHE A 294 -21.44 32.80 15.10
CA PHE A 294 -21.28 33.89 14.15
C PHE A 294 -22.50 33.99 13.26
N ASN A 295 -22.89 35.22 12.92
CA ASN A 295 -23.97 35.50 11.99
C ASN A 295 -23.56 35.39 10.51
N TYR A 296 -22.44 34.72 10.22
CA TYR A 296 -21.88 34.48 8.90
C TYR A 296 -21.32 33.06 8.83
N THR A 297 -21.28 32.48 7.63
CA THR A 297 -20.77 31.12 7.38
C THR A 297 -19.27 31.05 7.58
N TYR A 298 -18.54 32.00 6.99
CA TYR A 298 -17.09 32.05 7.05
C TYR A 298 -16.57 33.49 7.01
N GLY A 299 -15.51 33.78 7.75
CA GLY A 299 -14.91 35.10 7.86
C GLY A 299 -13.48 35.11 7.33
N TYR A 300 -13.15 36.08 6.49
CA TYR A 300 -11.81 36.25 5.94
C TYR A 300 -11.24 37.64 6.24
N SER A 301 -9.95 37.71 6.57
CA SER A 301 -9.26 38.96 6.87
C SER A 301 -9.00 39.78 5.60
N ASN A 302 -9.32 41.07 5.62
CA ASN A 302 -9.00 41.97 4.50
C ASN A 302 -7.59 42.59 4.60
N ASP A 303 -6.79 42.15 5.58
CA ASP A 303 -5.49 42.73 5.89
C ASP A 303 -4.38 42.27 4.92
N LYS A 304 -4.15 43.07 3.87
CA LYS A 304 -3.21 42.76 2.79
C LYS A 304 -1.76 42.50 3.26
N VAL A 305 -1.33 43.12 4.36
CA VAL A 305 0.06 42.98 4.86
C VAL A 305 0.26 41.64 5.53
N TRP A 306 -0.71 41.20 6.33
CA TRP A 306 -0.65 39.90 6.99
C TRP A 306 -0.95 38.73 6.04
N GLU A 307 -1.77 38.96 5.02
CA GLU A 307 -2.03 37.96 3.99
C GLU A 307 -0.82 37.70 3.07
N GLN A 308 0.08 38.68 2.87
CA GLN A 308 1.33 38.47 2.12
C GLN A 308 2.23 37.38 2.73
N TYR A 309 2.13 37.16 4.05
CA TYR A 309 2.89 36.13 4.77
C TYR A 309 2.15 34.78 4.88
N ARG A 310 0.97 34.65 4.25
CA ARG A 310 0.18 33.40 4.17
C ARG A 310 0.10 32.92 2.72
N ALA A 311 -0.27 31.65 2.54
CA ALA A 311 -0.38 31.01 1.23
C ALA A 311 -1.33 31.72 0.24
N ASN A 312 -2.21 32.60 0.72
CA ASN A 312 -3.19 33.33 -0.08
C ASN A 312 -2.71 34.72 -0.53
N GLY A 313 -1.51 35.16 -0.15
CA GLY A 313 -0.88 36.41 -0.59
C GLY A 313 -0.18 36.33 -1.94
N ILE A 314 -0.61 35.42 -2.83
CA ILE A 314 0.04 35.20 -4.12
C ILE A 314 -0.18 36.42 -5.00
N ILE A 315 0.93 36.97 -5.49
CA ILE A 315 0.95 38.10 -6.42
C ILE A 315 1.20 37.54 -7.81
N PHE A 316 0.40 37.98 -8.78
CA PHE A 316 0.46 37.52 -10.16
C PHE A 316 1.17 38.56 -11.03
N VAL A 317 2.02 38.09 -11.95
CA VAL A 317 2.70 38.97 -12.92
C VAL A 317 1.73 39.38 -14.05
N GLU A 318 0.72 38.56 -14.32
CA GLU A 318 -0.32 38.79 -15.33
C GLU A 318 -1.71 38.69 -14.70
N SER A 319 -2.70 39.33 -15.33
CA SER A 319 -4.10 39.25 -14.89
C SER A 319 -4.63 37.83 -15.08
N SER A 320 -5.23 37.26 -14.04
CA SER A 320 -5.88 35.95 -14.09
C SER A 320 -7.41 36.11 -14.01
N PRO A 321 -8.16 35.82 -15.09
CA PRO A 321 -9.62 35.79 -15.05
C PRO A 321 -10.17 34.44 -14.54
N ASP A 322 -9.32 33.51 -14.12
CA ASP A 322 -9.73 32.22 -13.56
C ASP A 322 -10.64 32.44 -12.34
N SER A 323 -11.85 31.89 -12.38
CA SER A 323 -12.81 32.07 -11.29
C SER A 323 -12.42 31.34 -9.99
N TRP A 324 -11.48 30.40 -10.06
CA TRP A 324 -10.92 29.71 -8.91
C TRP A 324 -9.82 30.54 -8.24
N TYR A 325 -8.97 31.18 -9.05
CA TYR A 325 -7.83 32.00 -8.62
C TYR A 325 -7.85 33.39 -9.26
N GLN A 326 -8.95 34.11 -9.06
CA GLN A 326 -9.20 35.37 -9.75
C GLN A 326 -8.28 36.47 -9.24
N ALA A 327 -7.39 36.97 -10.11
CA ALA A 327 -6.44 38.02 -9.80
C ALA A 327 -6.45 39.09 -10.91
N THR A 328 -7.41 40.02 -10.82
CA THR A 328 -7.65 41.03 -11.86
C THR A 328 -7.37 42.46 -11.39
N VAL A 329 -7.04 42.66 -10.11
CA VAL A 329 -6.80 43.99 -9.55
C VAL A 329 -5.34 44.37 -9.73
N LEU A 330 -5.08 45.37 -10.57
CA LEU A 330 -3.75 45.90 -10.82
C LEU A 330 -3.26 46.78 -9.65
N VAL A 331 -2.06 46.50 -9.15
CA VAL A 331 -1.38 47.25 -8.09
C VAL A 331 0.08 47.46 -8.49
N ASN A 332 0.65 48.60 -8.10
CA ASN A 332 2.08 48.86 -8.29
C ASN A 332 2.85 48.39 -7.05
N ALA A 333 3.61 47.30 -7.18
CA ALA A 333 4.43 46.78 -6.11
C ALA A 333 5.86 47.33 -6.19
N THR A 334 6.41 47.76 -5.06
CA THR A 334 7.79 48.25 -4.98
C THR A 334 8.77 47.08 -4.95
N SER A 335 9.76 47.10 -5.84
CA SER A 335 10.85 46.12 -5.83
C SER A 335 11.62 46.14 -4.51
N ARG A 336 12.17 45.00 -4.09
CA ARG A 336 13.05 44.88 -2.92
C ARG A 336 14.28 45.81 -3.00
N ALA A 337 14.68 46.21 -4.21
CA ALA A 337 15.77 47.16 -4.46
C ALA A 337 15.36 48.64 -4.28
N GLY A 338 14.08 48.92 -3.99
CA GLY A 338 13.60 50.21 -3.48
C GLY A 338 13.38 51.33 -4.49
N THR A 339 13.80 51.17 -5.75
CA THR A 339 13.77 52.26 -6.75
C THR A 339 12.79 52.07 -7.91
N GLU A 340 12.26 50.86 -8.11
CA GLU A 340 11.36 50.56 -9.23
C GLU A 340 10.02 49.96 -8.74
N THR A 341 8.91 50.47 -9.28
CA THR A 341 7.59 49.88 -9.11
C THR A 341 7.25 48.98 -10.29
N VAL A 342 6.88 47.75 -10.02
CA VAL A 342 6.47 46.77 -11.03
C VAL A 342 4.95 46.61 -10.95
N PRO A 343 4.23 46.67 -12.09
CA PRO A 343 2.81 46.36 -12.12
C PRO A 343 2.61 44.88 -11.80
N VAL A 344 1.73 44.59 -10.85
CA VAL A 344 1.36 43.24 -10.45
C VAL A 344 -0.15 43.13 -10.26
N TYR A 345 -0.68 41.92 -10.33
CA TYR A 345 -2.09 41.64 -10.15
C TYR A 345 -2.31 40.90 -8.83
N ILE A 346 -3.34 41.32 -8.11
CA ILE A 346 -3.78 40.72 -6.86
C ILE A 346 -5.24 40.29 -6.97
N GLN A 347 -5.69 39.53 -5.98
CA GLN A 347 -7.06 39.05 -5.86
C GLN A 347 -8.09 40.19 -5.88
N ALA A 348 -9.21 39.96 -6.57
CA ALA A 348 -10.31 40.91 -6.67
C ALA A 348 -11.20 40.96 -5.43
N GLU A 349 -11.25 39.86 -4.71
CA GLU A 349 -12.07 39.65 -3.52
C GLU A 349 -11.19 39.26 -2.34
N ALA A 350 -11.73 39.38 -1.13
CA ALA A 350 -11.00 39.01 0.08
C ALA A 350 -10.58 37.52 0.06
N ALA A 351 -11.47 36.66 -0.43
CA ALA A 351 -11.23 35.24 -0.67
C ALA A 351 -12.09 34.79 -1.86
N SER A 352 -11.70 33.69 -2.53
CA SER A 352 -12.50 33.04 -3.57
C SER A 352 -13.18 31.80 -2.96
N PRO A 353 -14.43 31.92 -2.43
CA PRO A 353 -15.09 30.80 -1.78
C PRO A 353 -15.45 29.71 -2.80
N LEU A 354 -15.10 28.47 -2.46
CA LEU A 354 -15.45 27.27 -3.20
C LEU A 354 -16.44 26.46 -2.36
N GLY A 355 -17.55 26.06 -2.97
CA GLY A 355 -18.50 25.11 -2.38
C GLY A 355 -18.33 23.74 -3.01
N CYS A 356 -18.33 22.69 -2.20
CA CYS A 356 -18.24 21.31 -2.67
C CYS A 356 -19.36 20.44 -2.09
N THR A 357 -19.89 19.54 -2.90
CA THR A 357 -20.67 18.40 -2.44
C THR A 357 -19.79 17.16 -2.51
N GLU A 358 -19.71 16.41 -1.42
CA GLU A 358 -19.00 15.15 -1.33
C GLU A 358 -19.99 14.01 -1.10
N GLN A 359 -19.93 13.00 -1.97
CA GLN A 359 -20.77 11.82 -1.91
C GLN A 359 -19.92 10.56 -2.00
N HIS A 360 -20.36 9.54 -1.28
CA HIS A 360 -19.69 8.26 -1.15
C HIS A 360 -20.65 7.14 -1.52
N GLN A 361 -20.09 6.07 -2.05
CA GLN A 361 -20.80 4.84 -2.35
C GLN A 361 -19.90 3.65 -2.00
N ILE A 362 -20.44 2.72 -1.24
CA ILE A 362 -19.81 1.44 -0.91
C ILE A 362 -20.59 0.30 -1.55
N CYS A 363 -19.88 -0.68 -2.08
CA CYS A 363 -20.46 -1.88 -2.67
C CYS A 363 -19.81 -3.17 -2.14
N ASN A 364 -20.62 -4.19 -1.93
CA ASN A 364 -20.16 -5.56 -1.70
C ASN A 364 -19.93 -6.26 -3.05
N PRO A 365 -18.68 -6.63 -3.40
CA PRO A 365 -18.35 -7.24 -4.69
C PRO A 365 -18.93 -8.66 -4.86
N ASN A 366 -19.39 -9.30 -3.79
CA ASN A 366 -19.98 -10.63 -3.83
C ASN A 366 -21.48 -10.61 -4.17
N LEU A 367 -22.10 -9.43 -4.18
CA LEU A 367 -23.51 -9.23 -4.50
C LEU A 367 -23.66 -8.66 -5.93
N SER A 368 -24.85 -8.83 -6.51
CA SER A 368 -25.16 -8.21 -7.81
C SER A 368 -25.14 -6.68 -7.71
N GLN A 369 -24.78 -5.99 -8.80
CA GLN A 369 -24.64 -4.53 -8.81
C GLN A 369 -25.91 -3.77 -8.38
N GLU A 370 -27.10 -4.30 -8.67
CA GLU A 370 -28.39 -3.66 -8.32
C GLU A 370 -28.73 -3.73 -6.82
N GLN A 371 -28.20 -4.73 -6.10
CA GLN A 371 -28.53 -4.99 -4.69
C GLN A 371 -27.31 -4.82 -3.77
N GLY A 372 -26.11 -4.83 -4.34
CA GLY A 372 -24.85 -4.88 -3.63
C GLY A 372 -24.23 -3.51 -3.35
N CYS A 373 -24.84 -2.42 -3.82
CA CYS A 373 -24.30 -1.07 -3.69
C CYS A 373 -25.25 -0.17 -2.93
N THR A 374 -24.70 0.61 -2.00
CA THR A 374 -25.38 1.73 -1.37
C THR A 374 -25.68 2.84 -2.41
N PRO A 375 -26.70 3.69 -2.20
CA PRO A 375 -26.84 4.91 -2.97
C PRO A 375 -25.76 5.92 -2.60
N LEU A 376 -25.46 6.88 -3.48
CA LEU A 376 -24.56 7.99 -3.16
C LEU A 376 -25.11 8.81 -1.98
N ARG A 377 -24.31 8.93 -0.90
CA ARG A 377 -24.68 9.61 0.36
C ARG A 377 -23.49 10.37 0.95
N GLY A 378 -23.76 11.26 1.91
CA GLY A 378 -22.71 11.95 2.65
C GLY A 378 -21.91 11.00 3.54
N THR A 379 -20.74 11.46 3.99
CA THR A 379 -19.78 10.65 4.78
C THR A 379 -20.37 10.08 6.06
N LEU A 380 -21.29 10.80 6.71
CA LEU A 380 -21.89 10.37 7.98
C LEU A 380 -22.91 9.24 7.80
N ASP A 381 -23.64 9.21 6.69
CA ASP A 381 -24.72 8.24 6.46
C ASP A 381 -24.22 6.94 5.82
N ILE A 382 -23.06 6.98 5.14
CA ILE A 382 -22.64 5.90 4.25
C ILE A 382 -22.25 4.63 5.00
N ILE A 383 -21.61 4.74 6.17
CA ILE A 383 -21.13 3.60 6.94
C ILE A 383 -22.32 2.78 7.45
N ASP A 384 -23.29 3.43 8.11
CA ASP A 384 -24.49 2.78 8.65
C ASP A 384 -25.28 2.02 7.57
N ILE A 385 -25.42 2.62 6.38
CA ILE A 385 -26.13 1.99 5.26
C ILE A 385 -25.32 0.82 4.68
N ALA A 386 -23.99 0.95 4.61
CA ALA A 386 -23.13 -0.05 4.03
C ALA A 386 -22.96 -1.29 4.93
N LEU A 387 -23.06 -1.15 6.25
CA LEU A 387 -23.07 -2.28 7.19
C LEU A 387 -24.19 -3.29 6.86
N ALA A 388 -25.33 -2.81 6.36
CA ALA A 388 -26.45 -3.68 5.96
C ALA A 388 -26.15 -4.56 4.72
N LEU A 389 -25.04 -4.32 4.00
CA LEU A 389 -24.60 -5.14 2.87
C LEU A 389 -23.83 -6.41 3.29
N TYR A 390 -23.51 -6.54 4.57
CA TYR A 390 -22.72 -7.64 5.11
C TYR A 390 -23.46 -8.30 6.29
N GLU A 391 -23.67 -9.62 6.20
CA GLU A 391 -24.27 -10.39 7.30
C GLU A 391 -23.23 -10.81 8.35
N ASP A 392 -21.95 -10.88 7.98
CA ASP A 392 -20.86 -11.33 8.84
C ASP A 392 -20.29 -10.16 9.66
N GLU A 393 -20.23 -10.35 10.98
CA GLU A 393 -19.69 -9.39 11.95
C GLU A 393 -18.22 -9.06 11.63
N SER A 394 -17.44 -10.03 11.13
CA SER A 394 -16.04 -9.80 10.77
C SER A 394 -15.87 -8.83 9.60
N ALA A 395 -16.78 -8.90 8.62
CA ALA A 395 -16.79 -7.98 7.48
C ALA A 395 -17.31 -6.60 7.89
N GLN A 396 -18.27 -6.54 8.81
CA GLN A 396 -18.77 -5.28 9.39
C GLN A 396 -17.66 -4.53 10.15
N THR A 397 -16.92 -5.21 11.04
CA THR A 397 -15.82 -4.59 11.80
C THR A 397 -14.67 -4.08 10.92
N ARG A 398 -14.48 -4.62 9.71
CA ARG A 398 -13.48 -4.08 8.78
C ARG A 398 -13.94 -2.84 8.02
N LEU A 399 -15.25 -2.68 7.90
CA LEU A 399 -15.85 -1.54 7.23
C LEU A 399 -15.86 -0.31 8.14
N GLU A 400 -16.04 -0.54 9.44
CA GLU A 400 -15.80 0.43 10.53
C GLU A 400 -14.31 0.75 10.68
#